data_AF-A0A2V9UWS4-F1
#
_entry.id   AF-A0A2V9UWS4-F1
#
_cell.length_a   1.000
_cell.length_b   1.000
_cell.length_c   1.000
_cell.angle_alpha   90.00
_cell.angle_beta   90.00
_cell.angle_gamma   90.00
#
_symmetry.space_group_name_H-M   'P 1'
#
loop_
_entity.id
_entity.type
_entity.pdbx_description
1 polymer ?
#
loop_
_entity_poly.entity_id
_entity_poly.type
_entity_poly.pdbx_seq_one_letter_code
_entity_poly.pdbx_strand_id
1 'polypeptide(L)'
;MGEGAWWFRYLLMNPGRGGCEKDSRGSPVQVWATWFPRGESPRSSIQGFPLEGLRLSAKRQSPFELELAGNSIGENFCRGDLNLDGHAITWDLRYRSTFHVTLSSKGWIGFSRTPHSDALFSGRITLDGRVFEGDPLGFGVQGHNCGYRHRNFWTWAHAYFPRPDSSASTLEALVYEMPLGLVFRRA
;
A
#
# COMPACT_ATOMS: atom_id res chain seq x y z
N MET A 1 -10.97 17.90 -12.80
CA MET A 1 -11.33 17.15 -11.57
C MET A 1 -11.01 15.68 -11.82
N GLY A 2 -10.43 14.97 -10.85
CA GLY A 2 -10.02 13.56 -11.02
C GLY A 2 -11.20 12.60 -11.17
N GLU A 3 -10.98 11.49 -11.90
CA GLU A 3 -11.99 10.48 -12.23
C GLU A 3 -12.21 9.45 -11.10
N GLY A 4 -11.38 9.49 -10.05
CA GLY A 4 -11.41 8.58 -8.90
C GLY A 4 -10.05 8.52 -8.18
N ALA A 5 -9.82 7.48 -7.39
CA ALA A 5 -8.58 7.24 -6.65
C ALA A 5 -8.10 5.79 -6.76
N TRP A 6 -6.81 5.56 -6.58
CA TRP A 6 -6.17 4.25 -6.67
C TRP A 6 -5.55 3.82 -5.33
N TRP A 7 -5.63 2.52 -5.03
CA TRP A 7 -4.90 1.91 -3.93
C TRP A 7 -4.14 0.69 -4.45
N PHE A 8 -2.81 0.71 -4.31
CA PHE A 8 -1.95 -0.45 -4.56
C PHE A 8 -1.39 -0.97 -3.24
N ARG A 9 -1.56 -2.26 -2.94
CA ARG A 9 -1.10 -2.88 -1.69
C ARG A 9 -0.20 -4.07 -1.98
N TYR A 10 0.95 -4.09 -1.32
CA TYR A 10 1.86 -5.23 -1.31
C TYR A 10 1.86 -5.79 0.11
N LEU A 11 1.35 -7.00 0.28
CA LEU A 11 1.16 -7.63 1.59
C LEU A 11 2.05 -8.87 1.69
N LEU A 12 2.89 -8.91 2.72
CA LEU A 12 3.60 -10.10 3.14
C LEU A 12 3.03 -10.57 4.47
N MET A 13 2.40 -11.74 4.48
CA MET A 13 1.98 -12.44 5.70
C MET A 13 3.17 -13.17 6.32
N ASN A 14 3.05 -13.54 7.60
CA ASN A 14 4.13 -14.24 8.31
C ASN A 14 4.52 -15.53 7.57
N PRO A 15 5.75 -15.63 7.03
CA PRO A 15 6.20 -16.78 6.25
C PRO A 15 6.16 -18.11 7.02
N GLY A 16 6.27 -18.07 8.36
CA GLY A 16 6.25 -19.25 9.21
C GLY A 16 4.86 -19.85 9.46
N ARG A 17 3.80 -19.24 8.91
CA ARG A 17 2.42 -19.75 8.99
C ARG A 17 1.88 -20.03 7.60
N GLY A 18 2.62 -20.86 6.84
CA GLY A 18 2.36 -21.24 5.44
C GLY A 18 0.90 -21.09 5.06
N GLY A 19 0.66 -20.21 4.08
CA GLY A 19 -0.68 -19.82 3.64
C GLY A 19 -1.59 -21.02 3.33
N CYS A 20 -2.90 -20.79 3.25
CA CYS A 20 -3.81 -21.85 2.82
C CYS A 20 -3.65 -22.05 1.31
N GLU A 21 -3.06 -23.17 0.87
CA GLU A 21 -2.78 -23.46 -0.55
C GLU A 21 -4.03 -23.49 -1.45
N LYS A 22 -5.24 -23.60 -0.87
CA LYS A 22 -6.50 -23.74 -1.61
C LYS A 22 -7.20 -22.41 -1.92
N ASP A 23 -6.75 -21.28 -1.36
CA ASP A 23 -7.28 -19.95 -1.66
C ASP A 23 -6.12 -19.02 -1.99
N SER A 24 -6.13 -18.38 -3.17
CA SER A 24 -5.12 -17.39 -3.54
C SER A 24 -5.12 -16.21 -2.57
N ARG A 25 -6.25 -15.90 -1.92
CA ARG A 25 -6.33 -14.93 -0.82
C ARG A 25 -5.78 -15.45 0.50
N GLY A 26 -5.34 -16.71 0.53
CA GLY A 26 -4.56 -17.32 1.60
C GLY A 26 -3.06 -17.33 1.31
N SER A 27 -2.61 -16.95 0.10
CA SER A 27 -1.20 -16.98 -0.29
C SER A 27 -0.35 -16.00 0.53
N PRO A 28 0.89 -16.38 0.90
CA PRO A 28 1.73 -15.63 1.85
C PRO A 28 2.12 -14.24 1.35
N VAL A 29 2.13 -14.02 0.03
CA VAL A 29 2.29 -12.70 -0.57
C VAL A 29 1.05 -12.36 -1.37
N GLN A 30 0.58 -11.12 -1.28
CA GLN A 30 -0.53 -10.64 -2.07
C GLN A 30 -0.24 -9.26 -2.66
N VAL A 31 -0.70 -9.06 -3.89
CA VAL A 31 -0.71 -7.75 -4.55
C VAL A 31 -2.16 -7.39 -4.81
N TRP A 32 -2.54 -6.19 -4.37
CA TRP A 32 -3.90 -5.67 -4.49
C TRP A 32 -3.86 -4.41 -5.33
N ALA A 33 -4.83 -4.27 -6.22
CA ALA A 33 -5.14 -3.02 -6.88
C ALA A 33 -6.63 -2.72 -6.70
N THR A 34 -6.95 -1.55 -6.13
CA THR A 34 -8.33 -1.12 -5.96
C THR A 34 -8.54 0.22 -6.66
N TRP A 35 -9.54 0.27 -7.53
CA TRP A 35 -10.05 1.49 -8.14
C TRP A 35 -11.24 2.01 -7.36
N PHE A 36 -11.22 3.29 -7.01
CA PHE A 36 -12.31 4.02 -6.37
C PHE A 36 -12.88 5.03 -7.37
N PRO A 37 -13.75 4.59 -8.31
CA PRO A 37 -14.39 5.49 -9.26
C PRO A 37 -15.25 6.53 -8.54
N ARG A 38 -15.26 7.76 -9.05
CA ARG A 38 -16.11 8.82 -8.50
C ARG A 38 -17.59 8.45 -8.61
N GLY A 39 -18.28 8.33 -7.47
CA GLY A 39 -19.73 8.11 -7.42
C GLY A 39 -20.16 6.66 -7.66
N GLU A 40 -19.22 5.72 -7.73
CA GLU A 40 -19.46 4.30 -7.96
C GLU A 40 -18.81 3.45 -6.85
N SER A 41 -19.18 2.17 -6.78
CA SER A 41 -18.57 1.23 -5.83
C SER A 41 -17.10 0.93 -6.19
N PRO A 42 -16.22 0.75 -5.19
CA PRO A 42 -14.84 0.35 -5.44
C PRO A 42 -14.74 -1.01 -6.11
N ARG A 43 -13.73 -1.17 -6.97
CA ARG A 43 -13.42 -2.42 -7.67
C ARG A 43 -12.03 -2.89 -7.26
N SER A 44 -11.92 -4.10 -6.72
CA SER A 44 -10.67 -4.62 -6.14
C SER A 44 -10.24 -5.90 -6.85
N SER A 45 -8.99 -5.93 -7.29
CA SER A 45 -8.30 -7.12 -7.79
C SER A 45 -7.24 -7.52 -6.76
N ILE A 46 -7.31 -8.76 -6.27
CA ILE A 46 -6.40 -9.28 -5.24
C ILE A 46 -5.80 -10.59 -5.74
N GLN A 47 -4.49 -10.58 -6.00
CA GLN A 47 -3.78 -11.76 -6.45
C GLN A 47 -2.83 -12.25 -5.37
N GLY A 48 -2.91 -13.55 -5.09
CA GLY A 48 -1.97 -14.26 -4.23
C GLY A 48 -0.80 -14.84 -5.00
N PHE A 49 0.36 -14.86 -4.35
CA PHE A 49 1.60 -15.41 -4.89
C PHE A 49 2.32 -16.26 -3.82
N PRO A 50 3.02 -17.33 -4.23
CA PRO A 50 3.89 -18.08 -3.33
C PRO A 50 5.07 -17.22 -2.85
N LEU A 51 5.78 -17.68 -1.81
CA LEU A 51 7.02 -17.04 -1.35
C LEU A 51 8.18 -17.22 -2.34
N GLU A 52 8.09 -18.24 -3.20
CA GLU A 52 9.11 -18.50 -4.20
C GLU A 52 9.26 -17.30 -5.16
N GLY A 53 10.50 -16.86 -5.35
CA GLY A 53 10.80 -15.68 -6.17
C GLY A 53 10.61 -14.33 -5.48
N LEU A 54 10.20 -14.30 -4.20
CA LEU A 54 10.11 -13.06 -3.43
C LEU A 54 11.51 -12.49 -3.17
N ARG A 55 11.72 -11.25 -3.57
CA ARG A 55 12.93 -10.47 -3.28
C ARG A 55 12.55 -9.30 -2.38
N LEU A 56 13.30 -9.14 -1.30
CA LEU A 56 13.13 -8.06 -0.34
C LEU A 56 14.50 -7.43 -0.04
N SER A 57 14.53 -6.11 0.09
CA SER A 57 15.68 -5.41 0.65
C SER A 57 16.00 -5.98 2.05
N ALA A 58 17.28 -6.17 2.34
CA ALA A 58 17.73 -6.68 3.63
C ALA A 58 17.34 -5.72 4.77
N LYS A 59 17.38 -6.23 6.00
CA LYS A 59 17.08 -5.43 7.19
C LYS A 59 17.96 -4.17 7.23
N ARG A 60 17.32 -2.99 7.28
CA ARG A 60 17.97 -1.65 7.26
C ARG A 60 18.69 -1.30 5.96
N GLN A 61 18.54 -2.09 4.90
CA GLN A 61 19.02 -1.70 3.59
C GLN A 61 18.20 -0.51 3.06
N SER A 62 18.89 0.43 2.42
CA SER A 62 18.30 1.54 1.68
C SER A 62 18.89 1.54 0.27
N PRO A 63 18.08 1.68 -0.80
CA PRO A 63 16.62 1.90 -0.75
C PRO A 63 15.84 0.65 -0.32
N PHE A 64 14.62 0.86 0.20
CA PHE A 64 13.65 -0.21 0.40
C PHE A 64 13.19 -0.76 -0.96
N GLU A 65 13.05 -2.08 -1.05
CA GLU A 65 12.53 -2.75 -2.25
C GLU A 65 11.82 -4.06 -1.89
N LEU A 66 10.70 -4.31 -2.58
CA LEU A 66 9.99 -5.58 -2.64
C LEU A 66 9.68 -5.89 -4.09
N GLU A 67 10.01 -7.09 -4.54
CA GLU A 67 9.69 -7.59 -5.88
C GLU A 67 9.20 -9.04 -5.81
N LEU A 68 8.14 -9.35 -6.56
CA LEU A 68 7.61 -10.69 -6.74
C LEU A 68 6.79 -10.78 -8.04
N ALA A 69 7.07 -11.78 -8.87
CA ALA A 69 6.29 -12.09 -10.07
C ALA A 69 6.02 -10.84 -10.95
N GLY A 70 7.05 -10.02 -11.19
CA GLY A 70 6.96 -8.78 -11.97
C GLY A 70 6.31 -7.58 -11.25
N ASN A 71 5.70 -7.79 -10.10
CA ASN A 71 5.17 -6.74 -9.24
C ASN A 71 6.25 -6.23 -8.31
N SER A 72 6.39 -4.92 -8.16
CA SER A 72 7.40 -4.36 -7.26
C SER A 72 7.01 -3.01 -6.68
N ILE A 73 7.48 -2.75 -5.47
CA ILE A 73 7.43 -1.45 -4.81
C ILE A 73 8.80 -1.13 -4.23
N GLY A 74 9.26 0.09 -4.47
CA GLY A 74 10.48 0.61 -3.87
C GLY A 74 10.24 1.93 -3.14
N GLU A 75 11.33 2.60 -2.83
CA GLU A 75 11.29 3.90 -2.16
C GLU A 75 10.45 4.91 -2.94
N ASN A 76 10.62 5.03 -4.26
CA ASN A 76 10.00 6.10 -5.07
C ASN A 76 9.25 5.58 -6.31
N PHE A 77 8.89 4.29 -6.34
CA PHE A 77 8.18 3.70 -7.46
C PHE A 77 7.32 2.52 -7.03
N CYS A 78 6.28 2.25 -7.81
CA CYS A 78 5.60 0.96 -7.78
C CYS A 78 5.15 0.57 -9.20
N ARG A 79 5.22 -0.72 -9.50
CA ARG A 79 4.74 -1.29 -10.75
C ARG A 79 4.11 -2.65 -10.51
N GLY A 80 3.25 -3.05 -11.42
CA GLY A 80 2.61 -4.35 -11.33
C GLY A 80 1.62 -4.62 -12.44
N ASP A 81 1.17 -5.87 -12.45
CA ASP A 81 0.28 -6.45 -13.43
C ASP A 81 -0.54 -7.51 -12.71
N LEU A 82 -1.87 -7.37 -12.75
CA LEU A 82 -2.82 -8.37 -12.26
C LEU A 82 -3.82 -8.67 -13.37
N ASN A 83 -4.05 -9.97 -13.61
CA ASN A 83 -5.06 -10.48 -14.51
C ASN A 83 -5.94 -11.47 -13.74
N LEU A 84 -7.15 -11.04 -13.38
CA LEU A 84 -8.08 -11.80 -12.53
C LEU A 84 -9.51 -11.61 -13.01
N ASP A 85 -10.28 -12.70 -13.07
CA ASP A 85 -11.71 -12.70 -13.40
C ASP A 85 -12.06 -11.94 -14.70
N GLY A 86 -11.17 -11.99 -15.70
CA GLY A 86 -11.34 -11.29 -16.97
C GLY A 86 -11.00 -9.79 -16.92
N HIS A 87 -10.57 -9.28 -15.77
CA HIS A 87 -10.09 -7.92 -15.60
C HIS A 87 -8.56 -7.87 -15.64
N ALA A 88 -8.03 -6.91 -16.39
CA ALA A 88 -6.61 -6.68 -16.55
C ALA A 88 -6.24 -5.29 -16.02
N ILE A 89 -5.32 -5.25 -15.06
CA ILE A 89 -4.80 -3.99 -14.51
C ILE A 89 -3.29 -3.99 -14.51
N THR A 90 -2.69 -2.94 -15.09
CA THR A 90 -1.25 -2.70 -15.06
C THR A 90 -0.97 -1.30 -14.54
N TRP A 91 0.14 -1.13 -13.83
CA TRP A 91 0.61 0.17 -13.40
C TRP A 91 2.12 0.25 -13.46
N ASP A 92 2.62 1.43 -13.80
CA ASP A 92 4.01 1.83 -13.66
C ASP A 92 4.02 3.28 -13.19
N LEU A 93 4.30 3.46 -11.91
CA LEU A 93 4.19 4.73 -11.21
C LEU A 93 5.52 5.08 -10.56
N ARG A 94 5.87 6.35 -10.67
CA ARG A 94 6.92 7.00 -9.89
C ARG A 94 6.28 8.04 -9.00
N TYR A 95 6.90 8.30 -7.86
CA TYR A 95 6.42 9.34 -6.98
C TYR A 95 7.57 10.10 -6.32
N ARG A 96 7.30 11.38 -6.03
CA ARG A 96 8.18 12.28 -5.30
C ARG A 96 7.43 12.85 -4.12
N SER A 97 8.14 13.12 -3.04
CA SER A 97 7.58 13.49 -1.75
C SER A 97 8.61 14.32 -1.00
N THR A 98 8.14 15.23 -0.15
CA THR A 98 9.01 16.06 0.68
C THR A 98 8.80 15.80 2.17
N PHE A 99 7.76 15.02 2.53
CA PHE A 99 7.36 14.82 3.90
C PHE A 99 7.20 13.35 4.27
N HIS A 100 7.94 12.92 5.29
CA HIS A 100 7.92 11.58 5.85
C HIS A 100 7.64 11.62 7.36
N VAL A 101 6.88 10.64 7.86
CA VAL A 101 6.53 10.57 9.29
C VAL A 101 6.44 9.13 9.79
N THR A 102 6.79 8.89 11.07
CA THR A 102 6.47 7.62 11.75
C THR A 102 5.29 7.85 12.69
N LEU A 103 4.13 7.27 12.38
CA LEU A 103 2.92 7.39 13.19
C LEU A 103 2.95 6.50 14.43
N SER A 104 3.52 5.30 14.33
CA SER A 104 3.66 4.39 15.46
C SER A 104 4.90 3.50 15.32
N SER A 105 5.70 3.46 16.38
CA SER A 105 6.85 2.56 16.53
C SER A 105 6.65 1.48 17.60
N LYS A 106 5.42 1.29 18.10
CA LYS A 106 5.15 0.36 19.21
C LYS A 106 5.09 -1.10 18.73
N GLY A 107 6.09 -1.89 19.12
CA GLY A 107 6.37 -3.24 18.60
C GLY A 107 5.27 -4.31 18.70
N TRP A 108 4.31 -4.21 19.63
CA TRP A 108 3.18 -5.16 19.71
C TRP A 108 1.94 -4.70 18.94
N ILE A 109 1.79 -3.37 18.76
CA ILE A 109 0.67 -2.73 18.05
C ILE A 109 0.77 -2.97 16.55
N GLY A 110 2.00 -3.21 16.11
CA GLY A 110 2.39 -3.03 14.75
C GLY A 110 3.08 -1.68 14.54
N PHE A 111 3.94 -1.68 13.56
CA PHE A 111 4.66 -0.52 13.09
C PHE A 111 3.86 0.14 11.97
N SER A 112 3.72 1.47 12.04
CA SER A 112 3.11 2.27 10.98
C SER A 112 4.00 3.47 10.67
N ARG A 113 4.53 3.48 9.45
CA ARG A 113 5.31 4.57 8.89
C ARG A 113 4.67 5.07 7.61
N THR A 114 4.92 6.33 7.33
CA THR A 114 4.49 6.99 6.12
C THR A 114 5.74 7.58 5.47
N PRO A 115 6.48 6.80 4.67
CA PRO A 115 7.64 7.30 3.94
C PRO A 115 7.29 8.51 3.09
N HIS A 116 6.09 8.54 2.51
CA HIS A 116 5.63 9.67 1.72
C HIS A 116 4.21 10.05 2.08
N SER A 117 4.03 11.17 2.77
CA SER A 117 2.69 11.65 3.17
C SER A 117 2.11 12.62 2.14
N ASP A 118 2.95 13.29 1.34
CA ASP A 118 2.60 14.31 0.35
C ASP A 118 2.97 13.90 -1.09
N ALA A 119 2.95 12.60 -1.39
CA ALA A 119 3.45 12.06 -2.65
C ALA A 119 2.71 12.63 -3.86
N LEU A 120 3.47 13.16 -4.83
CA LEU A 120 3.03 13.41 -6.20
C LEU A 120 3.37 12.18 -7.05
N PHE A 121 2.36 11.53 -7.59
CA PHE A 121 2.47 10.37 -8.46
C PHE A 121 2.44 10.77 -9.93
N SER A 122 3.29 10.13 -10.72
CA SER A 122 3.37 10.27 -12.17
C SER A 122 3.55 8.90 -12.80
N GLY A 123 3.12 8.74 -14.05
CA GLY A 123 3.21 7.47 -14.77
C GLY A 123 1.89 7.07 -15.38
N ARG A 124 1.65 5.76 -15.48
CA ARG A 124 0.51 5.20 -16.18
C ARG A 124 -0.13 4.06 -15.41
N ILE A 125 -1.46 4.01 -15.45
CA ILE A 125 -2.29 2.90 -15.00
C ILE A 125 -3.19 2.52 -16.18
N THR A 126 -3.30 1.23 -16.49
CA THR A 126 -4.25 0.71 -17.47
C THR A 126 -5.21 -0.24 -16.75
N LEU A 127 -6.52 -0.04 -16.91
CA LEU A 127 -7.57 -0.91 -16.40
C LEU A 127 -8.51 -1.29 -17.54
N ASP A 128 -8.58 -2.57 -17.90
CA ASP A 128 -9.44 -3.10 -18.96
C ASP A 128 -9.33 -2.31 -20.27
N GLY A 129 -8.09 -1.94 -20.64
CA GLY A 129 -7.78 -1.14 -21.82
C GLY A 129 -7.95 0.38 -21.65
N ARG A 130 -8.62 0.85 -20.60
CA ARG A 130 -8.68 2.28 -20.27
C ARG A 130 -7.36 2.74 -19.65
N VAL A 131 -6.83 3.86 -20.15
CA VAL A 131 -5.54 4.42 -19.73
C VAL A 131 -5.75 5.66 -18.87
N PHE A 132 -5.03 5.72 -17.75
CA PHE A 132 -4.87 6.89 -16.90
C PHE A 132 -3.38 7.22 -16.86
N GLU A 133 -2.99 8.37 -17.40
CA GLU A 133 -1.58 8.77 -17.46
C GLU A 133 -1.40 10.26 -17.17
N GLY A 134 -0.26 10.62 -16.59
CA GLY A 134 0.04 12.00 -16.26
C GLY A 134 1.35 12.21 -15.53
N ASP A 135 1.78 13.48 -15.49
CA ASP A 135 2.90 13.99 -14.72
C ASP A 135 2.59 15.43 -14.27
N PRO A 136 1.91 15.64 -13.12
CA PRO A 136 1.44 14.63 -12.17
C PRO A 136 0.17 13.91 -12.64
N LEU A 137 0.07 12.61 -12.33
CA LEU A 137 -1.15 11.82 -12.42
C LEU A 137 -2.07 12.06 -11.21
N GLY A 138 -1.51 12.27 -10.03
CA GLY A 138 -2.29 12.52 -8.82
C GLY A 138 -1.44 12.72 -7.56
N PHE A 139 -2.12 13.00 -6.44
CA PHE A 139 -1.50 13.15 -5.11
C PHE A 139 -1.92 11.98 -4.22
N GLY A 140 -1.09 11.60 -3.25
CA GLY A 140 -1.42 10.51 -2.34
C GLY A 140 -0.37 10.26 -1.26
N VAL A 141 -0.26 8.99 -0.87
CA VAL A 141 0.53 8.55 0.27
C VAL A 141 1.14 7.17 0.03
N GLN A 142 2.37 6.96 0.51
CA GLN A 142 2.95 5.65 0.71
C GLN A 142 2.98 5.34 2.20
N GLY A 143 2.28 4.28 2.61
CA GLY A 143 2.25 3.80 3.99
C GLY A 143 2.86 2.42 4.13
N HIS A 144 3.63 2.20 5.19
CA HIS A 144 4.26 0.93 5.56
C HIS A 144 3.68 0.47 6.90
N ASN A 145 2.92 -0.62 6.87
CA ASN A 145 2.28 -1.20 8.05
C ASN A 145 2.77 -2.63 8.27
N CYS A 146 3.12 -2.98 9.51
CA CYS A 146 3.50 -4.33 9.91
C CYS A 146 2.90 -4.64 11.28
N GLY A 147 2.44 -5.87 11.55
CA GLY A 147 1.89 -6.23 12.85
C GLY A 147 1.58 -7.73 12.98
N TYR A 148 1.39 -8.20 14.22
CA TYR A 148 1.25 -9.63 14.56
C TYR A 148 -0.19 -10.16 14.57
N ARG A 149 -1.20 -9.29 14.51
CA ARG A 149 -2.62 -9.66 14.49
C ARG A 149 -3.39 -8.75 13.56
N HIS A 150 -4.30 -9.33 12.78
CA HIS A 150 -5.37 -8.56 12.16
C HIS A 150 -6.16 -7.90 13.29
N ARG A 151 -6.21 -6.57 13.31
CA ARG A 151 -7.13 -5.86 14.19
C ARG A 151 -8.52 -5.96 13.58
N ASN A 152 -9.49 -6.37 14.40
CA ASN A 152 -10.88 -6.44 13.98
C ASN A 152 -11.42 -5.04 13.62
N PHE A 153 -10.91 -3.99 14.30
CA PHE A 153 -11.31 -2.61 14.08
C PHE A 153 -10.11 -1.68 14.05
N TRP A 154 -9.83 -1.15 12.86
CA TRP A 154 -8.95 -0.01 12.66
C TRP A 154 -9.52 0.84 11.54
N THR A 155 -9.33 2.15 11.67
CA THR A 155 -9.69 3.13 10.65
C THR A 155 -8.45 3.94 10.35
N TRP A 156 -8.13 4.08 9.07
CA TRP A 156 -7.07 4.96 8.61
C TRP A 156 -7.67 5.99 7.66
N ALA A 157 -7.22 7.23 7.81
CA ALA A 157 -7.61 8.34 6.97
C ALA A 157 -6.36 9.08 6.54
N HIS A 158 -6.33 9.44 5.26
CA HIS A 158 -5.35 10.37 4.69
C HIS A 158 -6.10 11.42 3.88
N ALA A 159 -5.64 12.66 3.96
CA ALA A 159 -6.13 13.75 3.13
C ALA A 159 -4.96 14.62 2.69
N TYR A 160 -4.96 14.98 1.41
CA TYR A 160 -4.03 15.92 0.81
C TYR A 160 -4.75 17.24 0.52
N PHE A 161 -4.20 18.35 1.01
CA PHE A 161 -4.75 19.68 0.83
C PHE A 161 -3.81 20.50 -0.06
N PRO A 162 -4.08 20.62 -1.37
CA PRO A 162 -3.29 21.48 -2.25
C PRO A 162 -3.48 22.93 -1.82
N ARG A 163 -2.40 23.71 -1.88
CA ARG A 163 -2.43 25.16 -1.60
C ARG A 163 -1.80 25.89 -2.78
N PRO A 164 -2.53 26.78 -3.48
CA PRO A 164 -2.00 27.48 -4.66
C PRO A 164 -0.75 28.32 -4.36
N ASP A 165 -0.71 28.97 -3.19
CA ASP A 165 0.30 29.97 -2.85
C ASP A 165 1.27 29.51 -1.75
N SER A 166 1.26 28.23 -1.37
CA SER A 166 2.15 27.69 -0.33
C SER A 166 2.34 26.19 -0.48
N SER A 167 3.24 25.61 0.31
CA SER A 167 3.40 24.16 0.37
C SER A 167 2.09 23.47 0.73
N ALA A 168 1.78 22.37 0.05
CA ALA A 168 0.64 21.54 0.38
C ALA A 168 0.73 21.04 1.83
N SER A 169 -0.43 20.74 2.41
CA SER A 169 -0.51 20.14 3.76
C SER A 169 -1.22 18.80 3.68
N THR A 170 -0.91 17.91 4.63
CA THR A 170 -1.51 16.58 4.68
C THR A 170 -2.03 16.29 6.08
N LEU A 171 -3.14 15.56 6.15
CA LEU A 171 -3.63 14.97 7.39
C LEU A 171 -3.55 13.46 7.27
N GLU A 172 -2.98 12.82 8.28
CA GLU A 172 -3.01 11.37 8.40
C GLU A 172 -3.46 11.00 9.82
N ALA A 173 -4.40 10.06 9.91
CA ALA A 173 -4.94 9.59 11.17
C ALA A 173 -5.09 8.08 11.14
N LEU A 174 -4.66 7.43 12.22
CA LEU A 174 -4.83 6.00 12.43
C LEU A 174 -5.50 5.78 13.79
N VAL A 175 -6.70 5.21 13.75
CA VAL A 175 -7.48 4.83 14.93
C VAL A 175 -7.55 3.31 15.00
N TYR A 176 -7.36 2.75 16.19
CA TYR A 176 -7.47 1.33 16.42
C TYR A 176 -7.98 1.05 17.83
N GLU A 177 -8.72 -0.04 17.99
CA GLU A 177 -9.06 -0.55 19.32
C GLU A 177 -7.84 -1.22 19.96
N MET A 178 -7.65 -0.99 21.27
CA MET A 178 -6.69 -1.72 22.09
C MET A 178 -7.43 -2.63 23.07
N PRO A 179 -7.16 -3.94 23.10
CA PRO A 179 -7.75 -4.80 24.12
C PRO A 179 -7.23 -4.38 25.51
N LEU A 180 -8.16 -4.16 26.45
CA LEU A 180 -7.83 -3.96 27.87
C LEU A 180 -7.15 -5.22 28.43
N GLY A 181 -6.09 -5.05 29.22
CA GLY A 181 -5.49 -6.14 30.01
C GLY A 181 -4.17 -6.74 29.52
N LEU A 182 -3.53 -6.17 28.49
CA LEU A 182 -2.15 -6.57 28.16
C LEU A 182 -1.16 -5.99 29.18
N VAL A 183 -0.83 -6.78 30.20
CA VAL A 183 0.27 -6.52 31.14
C VAL A 183 1.60 -6.72 30.40
N PHE A 184 2.39 -5.67 30.32
CA PHE A 184 3.67 -5.64 29.61
C PHE A 184 4.73 -6.43 30.39
N ARG A 185 5.32 -7.47 29.79
CA ARG A 185 6.69 -7.87 30.16
C ARG A 185 7.65 -6.97 29.40
N ARG A 186 8.53 -6.26 30.12
CA ARG A 186 9.67 -5.55 29.52
C ARG A 186 10.49 -6.56 28.72
N ALA A 187 10.85 -6.18 27.49
CA ALA A 187 11.85 -6.87 26.68
C ALA A 187 13.25 -6.64 27.26
#